data_AF-A0A3D1ZMT9-F1
#
_entry.id   AF-A0A3D1ZMT9-F1
#
_cell.length_a   1.000
_cell.length_b   1.000
_cell.length_c   1.000
_cell.angle_alpha   90.00
_cell.angle_beta   90.00
_cell.angle_gamma   90.00
#
_symmetry.space_group_name_H-M   'P 1'
#
loop_
_entity.id
_entity.type
_entity.pdbx_description
1 polymer ?
#
loop_
_entity_poly.entity_id
_entity_poly.type
_entity_poly.pdbx_seq_one_letter_code
_entity_poly.pdbx_strand_id
1 'polypeptide(L)' 'MTDKTIAEPVDEASIIHPIWPAPDHIYAGVTTRIGGYSDQPFEQGNMANHVGDDPRHVEKNR' A
#
# COMPACT_ATOMS: atom_id res chain seq x y z
N MET A 1 16.58 -24.79 6.51
CA MET A 1 17.39 -23.56 6.39
C MET A 1 16.45 -22.48 5.92
N THR A 2 16.33 -21.46 6.75
CA THR A 2 15.16 -20.62 6.97
C THR A 2 14.90 -19.63 5.83
N ASP A 3 13.63 -19.61 5.43
CA ASP A 3 12.82 -18.48 4.98
C ASP A 3 13.44 -17.46 4.03
N LYS A 4 13.06 -17.58 2.76
CA LYS A 4 13.11 -16.48 1.80
C LYS A 4 11.68 -15.94 1.70
N THR A 5 11.28 -15.12 2.66
CA THR A 5 10.14 -14.21 2.50
C THR A 5 10.54 -13.23 1.40
N ILE A 6 10.33 -13.64 0.15
CA ILE A 6 10.33 -12.74 -1.00
C ILE A 6 9.01 -12.00 -0.86
N ALA A 7 9.05 -10.77 -0.36
CA ALA A 7 7.92 -9.86 -0.54
C ALA A 7 7.58 -9.89 -2.04
N GLU A 8 6.35 -10.28 -2.36
CA GLU A 8 5.87 -10.26 -3.74
C GLU A 8 6.12 -8.87 -4.33
N PRO A 9 6.48 -8.76 -5.63
CA PRO A 9 6.84 -7.48 -6.22
C PRO A 9 5.70 -6.50 -6.01
N VAL A 10 5.95 -5.47 -5.21
CA VAL A 10 5.06 -4.30 -5.14
C VAL A 10 5.03 -3.76 -6.56
N ASP A 11 3.88 -3.86 -7.20
CA ASP A 11 3.67 -3.35 -8.56
C ASP A 11 4.13 -1.90 -8.59
N GLU A 12 4.92 -1.50 -9.60
CA GLU A 12 5.47 -0.13 -9.67
C GLU A 12 4.36 0.93 -9.67
N ALA A 13 3.13 0.52 -9.99
CA ALA A 13 1.92 1.34 -9.89
C ALA A 13 1.36 1.56 -8.46
N SER A 14 1.94 0.96 -7.42
CA SER A 14 1.42 1.03 -6.03
C SER A 14 1.69 2.36 -5.32
N ILE A 15 2.76 3.07 -5.70
CA ILE A 15 3.17 4.35 -5.09
C ILE A 15 3.43 5.39 -6.17
N ILE A 16 2.78 6.55 -6.07
CA ILE A 16 3.04 7.72 -6.91
C ILE A 16 3.99 8.65 -6.16
N HIS A 17 5.11 9.01 -6.78
CA HIS A 17 6.05 9.99 -6.23
C HIS A 17 5.69 11.42 -6.65
N PRO A 18 5.56 12.38 -5.71
CA PRO A 18 5.24 13.76 -6.04
C PRO A 18 6.43 14.46 -6.71
N ILE A 19 6.15 15.18 -7.80
CA ILE A 19 7.15 15.96 -8.53
C ILE A 19 7.17 17.38 -7.97
N TRP A 20 8.10 17.61 -7.04
CA TRP A 20 8.30 18.92 -6.40
C TRP A 20 9.77 19.06 -5.94
N PRO A 21 10.27 20.27 -5.67
CA PRO A 21 11.65 20.48 -5.25
C PRO A 21 11.84 20.14 -3.75
N ALA A 22 11.63 18.88 -3.38
CA ALA A 22 11.93 18.39 -2.03
C ALA A 22 13.44 18.42 -1.77
N PRO A 23 13.89 18.80 -0.56
CA PRO A 23 15.25 18.52 -0.11
C PRO A 23 15.54 17.01 -0.12
N ASP A 24 16.81 16.63 -0.31
CA ASP A 24 17.24 15.21 -0.45
C ASP A 24 16.84 14.30 0.73
N HIS A 25 16.59 14.87 1.91
CA HIS A 25 16.18 14.14 3.11
C HIS A 25 14.67 14.04 3.30
N ILE A 26 13.86 14.57 2.37
CA ILE A 26 12.40 14.51 2.40
C ILE A 26 11.93 13.48 1.38
N TYR A 27 11.31 12.42 1.89
CA TYR A 27 10.65 11.39 1.09
C TYR A 27 9.14 11.53 1.22
N ALA A 28 8.45 11.45 0.08
CA ALA A 28 7.00 11.47 0.02
C ALA A 28 6.51 10.50 -1.05
N GLY A 29 5.31 9.99 -0.84
CA GLY A 29 4.62 9.09 -1.77
C GLY A 29 3.12 9.15 -1.53
N VAL A 30 2.36 8.84 -2.57
CA VAL A 30 0.91 8.72 -2.53
C VAL A 30 0.58 7.28 -2.88
N THR A 31 -0.03 6.54 -1.95
CA THR A 31 -0.52 5.19 -2.21
C THR A 31 -1.58 5.21 -3.31
N THR A 32 -1.58 4.22 -4.19
CA THR A 32 -2.72 3.94 -5.06
C THR A 32 -3.59 2.87 -4.44
N ARG A 33 -4.68 2.49 -5.12
CA ARG A 33 -5.47 1.33 -4.73
C ARG A 33 -4.70 0.02 -4.96
N ILE A 34 -3.67 -0.01 -5.80
CA ILE A 34 -3.07 -1.25 -6.28
C ILE A 34 -2.17 -1.88 -5.20
N GLY A 35 -2.20 -3.22 -5.07
CA GLY A 35 -1.23 -3.98 -4.28
C GLY A 35 -1.60 -4.26 -2.82
N GLY A 36 -2.89 -4.26 -2.48
CA GLY A 36 -3.38 -4.61 -1.14
C GLY A 36 -4.22 -5.88 -1.08
N TYR A 37 -4.83 -6.12 0.08
CA TYR A 37 -5.47 -7.40 0.45
C TYR A 37 -7.00 -7.35 0.56
N SER A 38 -7.60 -6.16 0.47
CA SER A 38 -9.04 -6.02 0.63
C SER A 38 -9.81 -6.63 -0.55
N ASP A 39 -11.01 -7.12 -0.28
CA ASP A 39 -11.94 -7.64 -1.31
C ASP A 39 -12.90 -6.54 -1.78
N GLN A 40 -13.73 -6.82 -2.79
CA GLN A 40 -14.80 -5.92 -3.21
C GLN A 40 -15.75 -5.59 -2.04
N PRO A 41 -16.19 -4.33 -1.89
CA PRO A 41 -16.00 -3.16 -2.78
C PRO A 41 -14.71 -2.36 -2.52
N PHE A 42 -13.87 -2.79 -1.58
CA PHE A 42 -12.66 -2.10 -1.12
C PHE A 42 -11.39 -2.60 -1.79
N GLU A 43 -11.54 -3.35 -2.89
CA GLU A 43 -10.52 -4.20 -3.50
C GLU A 43 -9.11 -3.60 -3.47
N GLN A 44 -8.17 -4.43 -3.03
CA GLN A 44 -6.75 -4.16 -2.88
C GLN A 44 -6.41 -3.21 -1.70
N GLY A 45 -5.83 -2.04 -1.95
CA GLY A 45 -5.18 -1.18 -0.96
C GLY A 45 -6.11 -0.20 -0.24
N ASN A 46 -7.09 -0.70 0.52
CA ASN A 46 -7.86 0.16 1.42
C ASN A 46 -7.18 0.32 2.79
N MET A 47 -6.84 1.55 3.14
CA MET A 47 -6.26 1.90 4.46
C MET A 47 -7.32 2.38 5.48
N ALA A 48 -8.58 2.58 5.08
CA ALA A 48 -9.60 3.17 5.94
C ALA A 48 -10.26 2.13 6.85
N ASN A 49 -10.28 2.41 8.16
CA ASN A 49 -10.86 1.55 9.20
C ASN A 49 -12.34 1.83 9.52
N HIS A 50 -12.97 2.79 8.84
CA HIS A 50 -14.30 3.31 9.18
C HIS A 50 -15.31 3.20 8.02
N VAL A 51 -14.98 2.43 6.99
CA VAL A 51 -15.80 2.31 5.75
C VAL A 51 -16.50 0.96 5.60
N GLY A 52 -16.30 0.04 6.55
CA GLY A 52 -16.94 -1.29 6.56
C GLY A 52 -16.15 -2.44 5.93
N ASP A 53 -14.83 -2.25 5.73
CA ASP A 53 -13.92 -3.31 5.26
C ASP A 53 -13.49 -4.26 6.40
N ASP A 54 -12.90 -5.41 6.07
CA ASP A 54 -12.33 -6.34 7.04
C ASP A 54 -11.13 -5.67 7.75
N PRO A 55 -11.18 -5.47 9.08
CA PRO A 55 -10.09 -4.82 9.81
C PRO A 55 -8.73 -5.51 9.65
N ARG A 56 -8.70 -6.83 9.38
CA ARG A 56 -7.46 -7.59 9.16
C ARG A 56 -6.84 -7.30 7.80
N HIS A 57 -7.64 -7.00 6.78
CA HIS A 57 -7.14 -6.55 5.48
C HIS A 57 -6.62 -5.12 5.58
N VAL A 58 -7.38 -4.24 6.25
CA VAL A 58 -6.96 -2.85 6.48
C VAL A 58 -5.64 -2.77 7.26
N GLU A 59 -5.43 -3.63 8.26
CA GLU A 59 -4.16 -3.69 9.00
C GLU A 59 -2.99 -4.16 8.13
N LYS A 60 -3.22 -5.12 7.22
CA LYS A 60 -2.18 -5.58 6.28
C LYS A 60 -1.83 -4.56 5.19
N ASN A 61 -2.74 -3.63 4.89
CA ASN A 61 -2.54 -2.59 3.88
C ASN A 61 -1.75 -1.37 4.39
N ARG A 62 -1.45 -1.28 5.69
CA ARG A 62 -0.77 -0.15 6.34
C ARG A 62 0.72 -0.43 6.54
#